data_AF-A0A4R2EVF9-F1
#
_entry.id   AF-A0A4R2EVF9-F1
#
_cell.length_a   1.000
_cell.length_b   1.000
_cell.length_c   1.000
_cell.angle_alpha   90.00
_cell.angle_beta   90.00
_cell.angle_gamma   90.00
#
_symmetry.space_group_name_H-M   'P 1'
#
loop_
_entity.id
_entity.type
_entity.pdbx_description
1 polymer ?
#
loop_
_entity_poly.entity_id
_entity_poly.type
_entity_poly.pdbx_seq_one_letter_code
_entity_poly.pdbx_strand_id
1 'polypeptide(L)'
;MKKFVLVVVAIVALVSCKEDGQVLSKNKMASVLRDVHLCDGVFNTQRYAVGRLENLDSLYLYDGVFKKNKITREEFIYSLQYYSKYPRKLDEIYTMVVNDLSAQQEKMREELRSAEPKRKPKAKKE
;
A
#
# COMPACT_ATOMS: atom_id res chain seq x y z
N MET A 1 -16.47 26.03 34.36
CA MET A 1 -16.16 24.66 33.85
C MET A 1 -17.16 24.17 32.80
N LYS A 2 -18.49 24.27 33.00
CA LYS A 2 -19.50 23.90 31.99
C LYS A 2 -19.35 24.59 30.61
N LYS A 3 -18.92 25.86 30.60
CA LYS A 3 -18.65 26.63 29.37
C LYS A 3 -17.43 26.13 28.58
N PHE A 4 -16.40 25.63 29.28
CA PHE A 4 -15.21 25.05 28.64
C PHE A 4 -15.50 23.65 28.08
N VAL A 5 -16.32 22.86 28.78
CA VAL A 5 -16.77 21.54 28.28
C VAL A 5 -17.58 21.69 26.99
N LEU A 6 -18.46 22.69 26.89
CA LEU A 6 -19.21 22.98 25.66
C LEU A 6 -18.31 23.38 24.49
N VAL A 7 -17.26 24.14 24.74
CA VAL A 7 -16.28 24.54 23.70
C VAL A 7 -15.46 23.34 23.23
N VAL A 8 -15.03 22.47 24.14
CA VAL A 8 -14.29 21.24 23.78
C VAL A 8 -15.16 20.28 22.97
N VAL A 9 -16.43 20.10 23.35
CA VAL A 9 -17.38 19.26 22.59
C VAL A 9 -17.68 19.83 21.21
N ALA A 10 -17.79 21.16 21.08
CA ALA A 10 -18.00 21.83 19.80
C ALA A 10 -16.78 21.69 18.86
N ILE A 11 -15.57 21.73 19.40
CA ILE A 11 -14.34 21.53 18.62
C ILE A 11 -14.22 20.07 18.14
N VAL A 12 -14.58 19.10 18.98
CA VAL A 12 -14.58 17.67 18.60
C VAL A 12 -15.64 17.37 17.53
N ALA A 13 -16.78 18.05 17.55
CA ALA A 13 -17.85 17.88 16.56
C ALA A 13 -17.44 18.33 15.15
N LEU A 14 -16.54 19.31 15.01
CA LEU A 14 -16.07 19.80 13.71
C LEU A 14 -15.03 18.88 13.03
N VAL A 15 -14.51 17.87 13.74
CA VAL A 15 -13.55 16.89 13.18
C VAL A 15 -14.24 15.68 12.58
N SER A 16 -15.57 15.54 12.75
CA SER A 16 -16.33 14.40 12.23
C SER A 16 -16.97 14.71 10.88
N CYS A 17 -16.14 15.02 9.88
CA CYS A 17 -16.55 14.91 8.48
C CYS A 17 -16.02 13.57 7.96
N LYS A 18 -16.82 12.51 8.06
CA LYS A 18 -16.61 11.30 7.28
C LYS A 18 -17.29 11.55 5.94
N GLU A 19 -16.50 11.83 4.90
CA GLU A 19 -17.04 11.90 3.55
C GLU A 19 -17.39 10.48 3.08
N ASP A 20 -18.65 10.31 2.72
CA ASP A 20 -19.18 9.09 2.13
C ASP A 20 -18.57 8.90 0.73
N GLY A 21 -17.78 7.85 0.55
CA GLY A 21 -17.43 7.30 -0.77
C GLY A 21 -16.74 8.25 -1.75
N GLN A 22 -15.71 8.98 -1.30
CA GLN A 22 -14.87 9.72 -2.26
C GLN A 22 -13.98 8.73 -3.03
N VAL A 23 -14.04 8.80 -4.37
CA VAL A 23 -13.08 8.05 -5.21
C VAL A 23 -11.67 8.55 -4.87
N LEU A 24 -10.80 7.65 -4.45
CA LEU A 24 -9.40 7.95 -4.18
C LEU A 24 -8.75 8.58 -5.41
N SER A 25 -7.92 9.61 -5.21
CA SER A 25 -7.14 10.18 -6.31
C SER A 25 -6.24 9.12 -6.95
N LYS A 26 -5.88 9.31 -8.23
CA LYS A 26 -5.04 8.33 -8.96
C LYS A 26 -3.75 7.99 -8.22
N ASN A 27 -3.06 9.01 -7.68
CA ASN A 27 -1.82 8.83 -6.92
C ASN A 27 -2.05 8.04 -5.61
N LYS A 28 -3.18 8.31 -4.94
CA LYS A 28 -3.54 7.60 -3.70
C LYS A 28 -3.88 6.15 -4.00
N MET A 29 -4.67 5.89 -5.04
CA MET A 29 -5.01 4.55 -5.50
C MET A 29 -3.76 3.77 -5.92
N ALA A 30 -2.83 4.39 -6.66
CA ALA A 30 -1.55 3.77 -7.02
C ALA A 30 -0.75 3.36 -5.77
N SER A 31 -0.66 4.23 -4.76
CA SER A 31 0.03 3.91 -3.51
C SER A 31 -0.58 2.73 -2.77
N VAL A 32 -1.90 2.66 -2.74
CA VAL A 32 -2.65 1.56 -2.10
C VAL A 32 -2.44 0.26 -2.87
N LEU A 33 -2.60 0.27 -4.20
CA LEU A 33 -2.43 -0.92 -5.05
C LEU A 33 -1.01 -1.47 -5.01
N ARG A 34 0.00 -0.60 -4.99
CA ARG A 34 1.40 -1.02 -4.77
C ARG A 34 1.54 -1.81 -3.47
N ASP A 35 1.01 -1.29 -2.38
CA ASP A 35 1.10 -1.93 -1.07
C ASP A 35 0.26 -3.22 -1.00
N VAL A 36 -0.89 -3.28 -1.68
CA VAL A 36 -1.69 -4.51 -1.87
C VAL A 36 -0.87 -5.56 -2.61
N HIS A 37 -0.22 -5.24 -3.72
CA HIS A 37 0.57 -6.21 -4.47
C HIS A 37 1.85 -6.66 -3.75
N LEU A 38 2.47 -5.79 -2.94
CA LEU A 38 3.55 -6.20 -2.04
C LEU A 38 3.03 -7.17 -0.98
N CYS A 39 1.85 -6.89 -0.40
CA CYS A 39 1.17 -7.77 0.54
C CYS A 39 0.88 -9.15 -0.10
N ASP A 40 0.34 -9.16 -1.32
CA ASP A 40 0.14 -10.37 -2.10
C ASP A 40 1.45 -11.12 -2.36
N GLY A 41 2.54 -10.42 -2.68
CA GLY A 41 3.85 -11.05 -2.86
C GLY A 41 4.31 -11.80 -1.60
N VAL A 42 4.15 -11.17 -0.43
CA VAL A 42 4.46 -11.81 0.87
C VAL A 42 3.53 -13.00 1.11
N PHE A 43 2.22 -12.84 0.98
CA PHE A 43 1.28 -13.92 1.28
C PHE A 43 1.25 -15.03 0.25
N ASN A 44 1.52 -14.76 -1.02
CA ASN A 44 1.56 -15.78 -2.08
C ASN A 44 2.78 -16.69 -1.89
N THR A 45 3.94 -16.13 -1.50
CA THR A 45 5.10 -16.96 -1.10
C THR A 45 4.80 -17.82 0.15
N GLN A 46 3.95 -17.32 1.06
CA GLN A 46 3.53 -18.04 2.27
C GLN A 46 2.37 -19.03 2.06
N ARG A 47 1.49 -18.81 1.06
CA ARG A 47 0.36 -19.69 0.72
C ARG A 47 0.84 -21.08 0.28
N TYR A 48 1.95 -21.14 -0.46
CA TYR A 48 2.62 -22.42 -0.77
C TYR A 48 3.22 -23.09 0.47
N ALA A 49 3.59 -22.33 1.51
CA ALA A 49 4.19 -22.86 2.74
C ALA A 49 3.15 -23.29 3.79
N VAL A 50 1.95 -22.69 3.78
CA VAL A 50 0.90 -22.94 4.78
C VAL A 50 -0.45 -22.99 4.07
N GLY A 51 -0.95 -24.20 3.76
CA GLY A 51 -2.26 -24.47 3.16
C GLY A 51 -3.49 -24.07 4.00
N ARG A 52 -3.37 -23.05 4.88
CA ARG A 52 -4.43 -22.57 5.79
C ARG A 52 -5.12 -21.27 5.34
N LEU A 53 -4.71 -20.68 4.22
CA LEU A 53 -5.21 -19.37 3.78
C LEU A 53 -6.26 -19.44 2.67
N GLU A 54 -6.75 -20.62 2.29
CA GLU A 54 -7.71 -20.77 1.18
C GLU A 54 -9.08 -20.15 1.49
N ASN A 55 -9.47 -20.04 2.77
CA ASN A 55 -10.79 -19.56 3.20
C ASN A 55 -10.80 -18.17 3.84
N LEU A 56 -9.67 -17.44 3.84
CA LEU A 56 -9.66 -16.05 4.30
C LEU A 56 -10.09 -15.11 3.17
N ASP A 57 -11.08 -14.28 3.47
CA ASP A 57 -11.41 -13.11 2.65
C ASP A 57 -10.13 -12.27 2.48
N SER A 58 -9.68 -12.15 1.22
CA SER A 58 -8.42 -11.49 0.86
C SER A 58 -8.38 -10.04 1.35
N LEU A 59 -9.53 -9.39 1.52
CA LEU A 59 -9.58 -8.03 2.04
C LEU A 59 -9.16 -7.93 3.51
N TYR A 60 -9.29 -8.98 4.33
CA TYR A 60 -8.74 -8.99 5.70
C TYR A 60 -7.21 -9.02 5.70
N LEU A 61 -6.58 -9.59 4.68
CA LEU A 61 -5.12 -9.58 4.54
C LEU A 61 -4.59 -8.16 4.26
N TYR A 62 -5.45 -7.26 3.80
CA TYR A 62 -5.09 -5.88 3.46
C TYR A 62 -5.40 -4.86 4.56
N ASP A 63 -5.90 -5.26 5.73
CA ASP A 63 -6.18 -4.33 6.83
C ASP A 63 -4.95 -3.48 7.23
N GLY A 64 -3.75 -4.09 7.20
CA GLY A 64 -2.49 -3.37 7.43
C GLY A 64 -2.18 -2.35 6.33
N VAL A 65 -2.49 -2.69 5.08
CA VAL A 65 -2.34 -1.78 3.92
C VAL A 65 -3.26 -0.58 4.04
N PHE A 66 -4.53 -0.81 4.40
CA PHE A 66 -5.52 0.25 4.58
C PHE A 66 -5.14 1.20 5.71
N LYS A 67 -4.69 0.66 6.86
CA LYS A 67 -4.17 1.48 7.98
C LYS A 67 -2.96 2.31 7.57
N LYS A 68 -1.96 1.72 6.91
CA LYS A 68 -0.77 2.43 6.41
C LYS A 68 -1.15 3.57 5.47
N ASN A 69 -2.12 3.32 4.59
CA ASN A 69 -2.57 4.30 3.62
C ASN A 69 -3.65 5.25 4.16
N LYS A 70 -4.10 5.12 5.42
CA LYS A 70 -5.15 5.95 6.02
C LYS A 70 -6.43 5.97 5.18
N ILE A 71 -6.87 4.79 4.73
CA ILE A 71 -8.14 4.60 4.04
C ILE A 71 -8.93 3.48 4.71
N THR A 72 -10.22 3.44 4.39
CA THR A 72 -11.14 2.36 4.74
C THR A 72 -11.18 1.31 3.63
N ARG A 73 -11.67 0.11 3.98
CA ARG A 73 -11.90 -0.97 3.01
C ARG A 73 -12.92 -0.53 1.94
N GLU A 74 -13.93 0.21 2.36
CA GLU A 74 -15.03 0.69 1.54
C GLU A 74 -14.54 1.71 0.50
N GLU A 75 -13.68 2.66 0.90
CA GLU A 75 -13.06 3.62 -0.03
C GLU A 75 -12.21 2.91 -1.10
N PHE A 76 -11.47 1.86 -0.72
CA PHE A 76 -10.71 1.06 -1.67
C PHE A 76 -11.62 0.32 -2.67
N ILE A 77 -12.63 -0.41 -2.17
CA ILE A 77 -13.55 -1.17 -3.02
C ILE A 77 -14.31 -0.24 -3.97
N TYR A 78 -14.84 0.87 -3.45
CA TYR A 78 -15.57 1.85 -4.24
C TYR A 78 -14.68 2.47 -5.33
N SER A 79 -13.46 2.85 -4.97
CA SER A 79 -12.49 3.42 -5.93
C SER A 79 -12.07 2.42 -6.98
N LEU A 80 -11.82 1.16 -6.59
CA LEU A 80 -11.49 0.09 -7.51
C LEU A 80 -12.62 -0.12 -8.52
N GLN A 81 -13.86 -0.25 -8.04
CA GLN A 81 -15.04 -0.37 -8.89
C GLN A 81 -15.23 0.83 -9.83
N TYR A 82 -14.95 2.04 -9.36
CA TYR A 82 -14.96 3.24 -10.19
C TYR A 82 -13.91 3.12 -11.31
N TYR A 83 -12.64 2.88 -10.98
CA TYR A 83 -11.58 2.84 -11.98
C TYR A 83 -11.68 1.67 -12.95
N SER A 84 -12.25 0.52 -12.54
CA SER A 84 -12.56 -0.61 -13.44
C SER A 84 -13.48 -0.24 -14.60
N LYS A 85 -14.31 0.81 -14.46
CA LYS A 85 -15.17 1.33 -15.54
C LYS A 85 -14.45 2.29 -16.49
N TYR A 86 -13.23 2.72 -16.16
CA TYR A 86 -12.46 3.69 -16.94
C TYR A 86 -11.05 3.15 -17.25
N PRO A 87 -10.90 2.24 -18.24
CA PRO A 87 -9.64 1.53 -18.51
C PRO A 87 -8.42 2.44 -18.67
N ARG A 88 -8.56 3.58 -19.38
CA ARG A 88 -7.46 4.56 -19.52
C ARG A 88 -6.97 5.13 -18.19
N LYS A 89 -7.90 5.46 -17.28
CA LYS A 89 -7.52 5.98 -15.94
C LYS A 89 -6.86 4.89 -15.09
N LEU A 90 -7.32 3.65 -15.22
CA LEU A 90 -6.76 2.51 -14.51
C LEU A 90 -5.36 2.15 -15.02
N ASP A 91 -5.14 2.22 -16.34
CA ASP A 91 -3.83 2.03 -16.97
C ASP A 91 -2.80 3.06 -16.49
N GLU A 92 -3.18 4.34 -16.39
CA GLU A 92 -2.33 5.37 -15.80
C GLU A 92 -1.98 5.06 -14.34
N ILE A 93 -2.94 4.56 -13.55
CA ILE A 93 -2.70 4.13 -12.16
C ILE A 93 -1.70 2.98 -12.12
N TYR A 94 -1.86 1.95 -12.95
CA TYR A 94 -0.93 0.82 -12.98
C TYR A 94 0.45 1.19 -13.50
N THR A 95 0.55 2.13 -14.44
CA THR A 95 1.84 2.71 -14.86
C THR A 95 2.58 3.31 -13.66
N MET A 96 1.89 4.07 -12.80
CA MET A 96 2.48 4.59 -11.57
C MET A 96 2.90 3.47 -10.60
N VAL A 97 2.08 2.43 -10.44
CA VAL A 97 2.42 1.27 -9.58
C VAL A 97 3.70 0.59 -10.06
N VAL A 98 3.81 0.29 -11.35
CA VAL A 98 4.99 -0.38 -11.94
C VAL A 98 6.23 0.48 -11.80
N ASN A 99 6.12 1.79 -12.06
CA ASN A 99 7.23 2.73 -11.91
C ASN A 99 7.72 2.79 -10.46
N ASP A 100 6.81 2.91 -9.49
CA ASP A 100 7.14 2.94 -8.06
C ASP A 100 7.88 1.66 -7.63
N LEU A 101 7.35 0.49 -8.00
CA LEU A 101 7.95 -0.80 -7.65
C LEU A 101 9.32 -0.98 -8.30
N SER A 102 9.46 -0.60 -9.57
CA SER A 102 10.74 -0.69 -10.29
C SER A 102 11.79 0.22 -9.65
N ALA A 103 11.41 1.44 -9.27
CA ALA A 103 12.29 2.37 -8.58
C ALA A 103 12.70 1.86 -7.19
N GLN A 104 11.78 1.24 -6.43
CA GLN A 104 12.10 0.61 -5.15
C GLN A 104 13.06 -0.58 -5.32
N GLN A 105 12.85 -1.40 -6.35
CA GLN A 105 13.71 -2.54 -6.65
C GLN A 105 15.14 -2.10 -7.00
N GLU A 106 15.29 -1.05 -7.82
CA GLU A 106 16.63 -0.56 -8.18
C GLU A 106 17.36 0.02 -6.96
N LYS A 107 16.67 0.84 -6.14
CA LYS A 107 17.24 1.34 -4.87
C LYS A 107 17.74 0.21 -3.98
N MET A 108 16.94 -0.84 -3.80
CA MET A 108 17.33 -1.99 -2.99
C MET A 108 18.56 -2.73 -3.58
N ARG A 109 18.67 -2.83 -4.91
CA ARG A 109 19.86 -3.41 -5.57
C ARG A 109 21.11 -2.56 -5.37
N GLU A 110 20.98 -1.24 -5.46
CA GLU A 110 22.08 -0.31 -5.21
C GLU A 110 22.56 -0.41 -3.76
N GLU A 111 21.63 -0.44 -2.79
CA GLU A 111 21.92 -0.61 -1.37
C GLU A 111 22.67 -1.93 -1.12
N LEU A 112 22.19 -3.04 -1.67
CA LEU A 112 22.86 -4.35 -1.57
C LEU A 112 24.27 -4.34 -2.17
N ARG A 113 24.45 -3.74 -3.36
CA ARG A 113 25.78 -3.59 -3.98
C ARG A 113 26.74 -2.76 -3.14
N SER A 114 26.22 -1.73 -2.46
CA SER A 114 27.02 -0.87 -1.58
C SER A 114 27.38 -1.55 -0.25
N ALA A 115 26.57 -2.52 0.18
CA ALA A 115 26.75 -3.27 1.43
C ALA A 115 27.69 -4.49 1.28
N GLU A 116 27.93 -5.00 0.07
CA GLU A 116 28.90 -6.07 -0.16
C GLU A 116 30.35 -5.56 0.06
N PRO A 117 31.14 -6.16 0.99
CA PRO A 117 32.52 -5.77 1.14
C PRO A 117 33.27 -6.12 -0.15
N LYS A 118 34.02 -5.15 -0.71
CA LYS A 118 34.88 -5.35 -1.89
C LYS A 118 35.70 -6.63 -1.71
N ARG A 119 35.26 -7.73 -2.33
CA ARG A 119 35.99 -9.00 -2.31
C ARG A 119 37.35 -8.71 -2.93
N LYS A 120 38.41 -8.71 -2.10
CA LYS A 120 39.79 -8.59 -2.58
C LYS A 120 39.98 -9.65 -3.68
N PRO A 121 40.55 -9.31 -4.85
CA PRO A 121 40.76 -10.29 -5.90
C PRO A 121 41.59 -11.43 -5.31
N LYS A 122 41.11 -12.67 -5.46
CA LYS A 122 41.85 -13.86 -5.03
C LYS A 122 43.22 -13.78 -5.67
N ALA A 123 44.26 -13.63 -4.86
CA ALA A 123 45.64 -13.73 -5.32
C ALA A 123 45.77 -15.08 -6.05
N LYS A 124 46.10 -14.99 -7.34
CA LYS A 124 46.41 -16.12 -8.20
C LYS A 124 47.60 -16.82 -7.52
N LYS A 125 47.38 -17.98 -6.91
CA LYS A 125 48.48 -18.81 -6.42
C LYS A 125 49.17 -19.38 -7.66
N GLU A 126 50.44 -19.02 -7.80
CA GLU A 126 51.41 -19.60 -8.73
C GLU A 126 51.61 -21.09 -8.44
#